data_AF-A0A1S6QJM1-F1
#
_entry.id   AF-A0A1S6QJM1-F1
#
_cell.length_a   1.000
_cell.length_b   1.000
_cell.length_c   1.000
_cell.angle_alpha   90.00
_cell.angle_beta   90.00
_cell.angle_gamma   90.00
#
_symmetry.space_group_name_H-M   'P 1'
#
loop_
_entity.id
_entity.type
_entity.pdbx_description
1 polymer ?
#
loop_
_entity_poly.entity_id
_entity_poly.type
_entity_poly.pdbx_seq_one_letter_code
_entity_poly.pdbx_strand_id
1 'polypeptide(L)'
;MKILFLLLFFLLQPVLWLTVIRAGALFSNRVKRERKLFRSAIYEDFFEGRHLAKTMLLSGIVSSILGVVLLTMSAKWVVVYIGIELLSVVVLFFTSLPITVIAASAVIVSTLTIPNNLFGFSWLKSGLGTSLTAVPAANLTALLSIVVILNALYVKRVGGTYESPIIDRNKRNTKIAKYRFNESAVIPMLIVLPGDWFASHISFWPVFNYSGHTYTLFILPLLLGLRLTVKRGEFKETLALFSRNSMIIGLIGLISAVVTKFVPVLSFYPILLVWFMYVVNLYVIKLKDNQIDFEYSEVMDGVRVIGIKPETPAAKMNLVIGDVILEVNGSPVANETELYRAISLNSTYCKLKVRDRNDQLKVTETAIFKNSPHEIGIKTYSDYA
;
A
#
# COMPACT_ATOMS: atom_id res chain seq x y z
N MET A 1 14.81 -31.14 1.67
CA MET A 1 14.01 -31.23 0.43
C MET A 1 12.57 -30.72 0.59
N LYS A 2 11.78 -31.17 1.58
CA LYS A 2 10.35 -30.76 1.69
C LYS A 2 10.10 -29.26 1.91
N ILE A 3 10.97 -28.56 2.67
CA ILE A 3 10.88 -27.10 2.87
C ILE A 3 11.13 -26.33 1.56
N LEU A 4 12.06 -26.82 0.73
CA LEU A 4 12.35 -26.22 -0.58
C LEU A 4 11.13 -26.27 -1.49
N PHE A 5 10.39 -27.39 -1.49
CA PHE A 5 9.13 -27.50 -2.25
C PHE A 5 8.06 -26.52 -1.75
N LEU A 6 7.99 -26.25 -0.45
CA LEU A 6 7.08 -25.27 0.13
C LEU A 6 7.38 -23.85 -0.37
N LEU A 7 8.67 -23.49 -0.42
CA LEU A 7 9.13 -22.21 -0.98
C LEU A 7 8.88 -22.12 -2.50
N LEU A 8 9.16 -23.18 -3.25
CA LEU A 8 8.86 -23.25 -4.68
C LEU A 8 7.36 -23.10 -4.95
N PHE A 9 6.51 -23.71 -4.12
CA PHE A 9 5.07 -23.59 -4.24
C PHE A 9 4.60 -22.14 -4.02
N PHE A 10 5.20 -21.42 -3.07
CA PHE A 10 4.93 -19.99 -2.91
C PHE A 10 5.37 -19.19 -4.15
N LEU A 11 6.53 -19.49 -4.71
CA LEU A 11 7.00 -18.86 -5.95
C LEU A 11 6.08 -19.16 -7.15
N LEU A 12 5.26 -20.21 -7.10
CA LEU A 12 4.28 -20.53 -8.14
C LEU A 12 2.90 -19.88 -7.90
N GLN A 13 2.70 -19.19 -6.77
CA GLN A 13 1.42 -18.55 -6.48
C GLN A 13 1.10 -17.44 -7.50
N PRO A 14 -0.06 -17.46 -8.19
CA PRO A 14 -0.37 -16.43 -9.18
C PRO A 14 -0.43 -15.01 -8.60
N VAL A 15 -0.90 -14.87 -7.36
CA VAL A 15 -1.01 -13.58 -6.66
C VAL A 15 0.34 -12.87 -6.53
N LEU A 16 1.42 -13.65 -6.30
CA LEU A 16 2.78 -13.12 -6.23
C LEU A 16 3.18 -12.44 -7.54
N TRP A 17 3.09 -13.18 -8.65
CA TRP A 17 3.48 -12.68 -9.97
C TRP A 17 2.59 -11.56 -10.46
N LEU A 18 1.27 -11.63 -10.22
CA LEU A 18 0.35 -10.55 -10.58
C LEU A 18 0.69 -9.25 -9.83
N THR A 19 1.14 -9.36 -8.58
CA THR A 19 1.58 -8.20 -7.79
C THR A 19 2.91 -7.63 -8.29
N VAL A 20 3.86 -8.49 -8.68
CA VAL A 20 5.14 -8.08 -9.30
C VAL A 20 4.91 -7.40 -10.65
N ILE A 21 4.08 -7.97 -11.52
CA ILE A 21 3.69 -7.40 -12.81
C ILE A 21 3.03 -6.04 -12.60
N ARG A 22 2.11 -5.94 -11.62
CA ARG A 22 1.47 -4.66 -11.27
C ARG A 22 2.50 -3.62 -10.82
N ALA A 23 3.48 -3.98 -9.99
CA ALA A 23 4.53 -3.05 -9.58
C ALA A 23 5.30 -2.51 -10.80
N GLY A 24 5.69 -3.39 -11.74
CA GLY A 24 6.35 -2.99 -12.99
C GLY A 24 5.48 -2.10 -13.89
N ALA A 25 4.18 -2.38 -13.97
CA ALA A 25 3.22 -1.56 -14.71
C ALA A 25 3.04 -0.17 -14.08
N LEU A 26 2.97 -0.09 -12.74
CA LEU A 26 2.88 1.17 -12.00
C LEU A 26 4.12 2.03 -12.22
N PHE A 27 5.31 1.44 -12.10
CA PHE A 27 6.58 2.10 -12.39
C PHE A 27 6.62 2.66 -13.82
N SER A 28 6.32 1.82 -14.80
CA SER A 28 6.34 2.21 -16.22
C SER A 28 5.36 3.34 -16.52
N ASN A 29 4.14 3.25 -15.98
CA ASN A 29 3.11 4.27 -16.15
C ASN A 29 3.46 5.58 -15.44
N ARG A 30 4.09 5.51 -14.26
CA ARG A 30 4.57 6.67 -13.51
C ARG A 30 5.68 7.39 -14.27
N VAL A 31 6.73 6.68 -14.70
CA VAL A 31 7.86 7.27 -15.43
C VAL A 31 7.41 7.89 -16.76
N LYS A 32 6.53 7.20 -17.51
CA LYS A 32 5.94 7.75 -18.74
C LYS A 32 5.13 9.02 -18.46
N ARG A 33 4.32 9.03 -17.39
CA ARG A 33 3.53 10.21 -16.99
C ARG A 33 4.44 11.38 -16.60
N GLU A 34 5.43 11.14 -15.73
CA GLU A 34 6.35 12.18 -15.27
C GLU A 34 7.15 12.76 -16.44
N ARG A 35 7.68 11.93 -17.34
CA ARG A 35 8.38 12.41 -18.54
C ARG A 35 7.47 13.20 -19.48
N LYS A 36 6.19 12.83 -19.60
CA LYS A 36 5.22 13.59 -20.39
C LYS A 36 4.93 14.96 -19.76
N LEU A 37 4.83 15.03 -18.44
CA LEU A 37 4.52 16.28 -17.71
C LEU A 37 5.73 17.21 -17.59
N PHE A 38 6.93 16.65 -17.38
CA PHE A 38 8.09 17.40 -16.91
C PHE A 38 9.34 17.24 -17.76
N ARG A 39 9.24 16.55 -18.91
CA ARG A 39 10.35 16.14 -19.80
C ARG A 39 11.41 15.23 -19.16
N SER A 40 11.39 15.06 -17.85
CA SER A 40 12.21 14.13 -17.06
C SER A 40 11.37 13.44 -16.00
N ALA A 41 11.81 12.28 -15.52
CA ALA A 41 11.20 11.69 -14.33
C ALA A 41 11.68 12.43 -13.07
N ILE A 42 10.83 12.48 -12.05
CA ILE A 42 11.20 12.94 -10.70
C ILE A 42 12.00 11.82 -10.04
N TYR A 43 11.47 10.60 -10.09
CA TYR A 43 12.14 9.41 -9.57
C TYR A 43 12.33 8.40 -10.71
N GLU A 44 13.58 8.15 -11.07
CA GLU A 44 13.92 7.23 -12.18
C GLU A 44 13.98 5.77 -11.75
N ASP A 45 14.02 5.53 -10.44
CA ASP A 45 14.27 4.24 -9.84
C ASP A 45 13.00 3.43 -9.59
N PHE A 46 13.16 2.11 -9.54
CA PHE A 46 12.05 1.16 -9.34
C PHE A 46 11.72 0.97 -7.85
N PHE A 47 11.32 2.06 -7.19
CA PHE A 47 11.03 2.01 -5.76
C PHE A 47 9.83 1.11 -5.42
N GLU A 48 8.82 0.99 -6.30
CA GLU A 48 7.65 0.15 -6.08
C GLU A 48 8.05 -1.33 -5.89
N GLY A 49 8.98 -1.81 -6.72
CA GLY A 49 9.53 -3.17 -6.61
C GLY A 49 10.40 -3.36 -5.38
N ARG A 50 11.22 -2.36 -5.02
CA ARG A 50 12.03 -2.42 -3.79
C ARG A 50 11.16 -2.45 -2.54
N HIS A 51 10.09 -1.65 -2.50
CA HIS A 51 9.13 -1.65 -1.40
C HIS A 51 8.42 -3.00 -1.28
N LEU A 52 7.98 -3.57 -2.42
CA LEU A 52 7.41 -4.91 -2.48
C LEU A 52 8.38 -5.94 -1.91
N ALA A 53 9.62 -6.01 -2.42
CA ALA A 53 10.60 -7.00 -2.00
C ALA A 53 11.01 -6.86 -0.52
N LYS A 54 11.31 -5.64 -0.06
CA LYS A 54 11.68 -5.40 1.34
C LYS A 54 10.53 -5.73 2.30
N THR A 55 9.30 -5.40 1.93
CA THR A 55 8.11 -5.71 2.75
C THR A 55 7.83 -7.20 2.76
N MET A 56 7.93 -7.88 1.62
CA MET A 56 7.78 -9.32 1.49
C MET A 56 8.70 -10.07 2.45
N LEU A 57 9.98 -9.71 2.48
CA LEU A 57 10.96 -10.36 3.36
C LEU A 57 10.73 -10.01 4.83
N LEU A 58 10.68 -8.72 5.18
CA LEU A 58 10.61 -8.29 6.58
C LEU A 58 9.28 -8.68 7.23
N SER A 59 8.16 -8.37 6.58
CA SER A 59 6.84 -8.67 7.11
C SER A 59 6.48 -10.15 6.98
N GLY A 60 7.05 -10.87 6.00
CA GLY A 60 6.84 -12.31 5.84
C GLY A 60 7.44 -13.14 6.98
N ILE A 61 8.63 -12.78 7.47
CA ILE A 61 9.24 -13.45 8.63
C ILE A 61 8.38 -13.23 9.88
N VAL A 62 8.05 -11.97 10.17
CA VAL A 62 7.26 -11.61 11.37
C VAL A 62 5.87 -12.25 11.30
N SER A 63 5.18 -12.17 10.16
CA SER A 63 3.86 -12.77 10.00
C SER A 63 3.92 -14.30 10.11
N SER A 64 4.95 -14.94 9.59
CA SER A 64 5.14 -16.39 9.68
C SER A 64 5.33 -16.86 11.12
N ILE A 65 6.11 -16.14 11.93
CA ILE A 65 6.27 -16.46 13.37
C ILE A 65 4.91 -16.35 14.07
N LEU A 66 4.19 -15.26 13.85
CA LEU A 66 2.86 -15.05 14.43
C LEU A 66 1.86 -16.12 13.95
N GLY A 67 1.92 -16.48 12.67
CA GLY A 67 1.02 -17.46 12.07
C GLY A 67 1.23 -18.87 12.59
N VAL A 68 2.49 -19.28 12.81
CA VAL A 68 2.79 -20.60 13.38
C VAL A 68 2.47 -20.67 14.87
N VAL A 69 2.74 -19.60 15.63
CA VAL A 69 2.58 -19.60 17.09
C VAL A 69 1.13 -19.37 17.51
N LEU A 70 0.40 -18.49 16.83
CA LEU A 70 -0.91 -18.00 17.29
C LEU A 70 -2.09 -18.59 16.53
N LEU A 71 -1.88 -19.10 15.31
CA LEU A 71 -2.97 -19.38 14.39
C LEU A 71 -2.99 -20.83 13.91
N THR A 72 -4.15 -21.45 14.05
CA THR A 72 -4.50 -22.70 13.36
C THR A 72 -5.69 -22.44 12.43
N MET A 73 -5.53 -22.77 11.16
CA MET A 73 -6.53 -22.51 10.11
C MET A 73 -6.98 -23.82 9.48
N SER A 74 -8.17 -23.84 8.88
CA SER A 74 -8.65 -25.00 8.14
C SER A 74 -8.28 -24.88 6.67
N ALA A 75 -8.01 -26.01 6.01
CA ALA A 75 -7.76 -26.04 4.56
C ALA A 75 -8.95 -25.45 3.77
N LYS A 76 -10.19 -25.65 4.25
CA LYS A 76 -11.40 -25.07 3.67
C LYS A 76 -11.35 -23.55 3.60
N TRP A 77 -10.95 -22.88 4.69
CA TRP A 77 -10.83 -21.42 4.68
C TRP A 77 -9.73 -20.94 3.74
N VAL A 78 -8.57 -21.62 3.71
CA VAL A 78 -7.46 -21.28 2.81
C VAL A 78 -7.90 -21.33 1.34
N VAL A 79 -8.62 -22.38 0.93
CA VAL A 79 -9.13 -22.50 -0.46
C VAL A 79 -10.09 -21.37 -0.80
N VAL A 80 -11.02 -21.03 0.11
CA VAL A 80 -11.96 -19.92 -0.10
C VAL A 80 -11.24 -18.57 -0.18
N TYR A 81 -10.29 -18.34 0.72
CA TYR A 81 -9.47 -17.13 0.72
C TYR A 81 -8.71 -16.97 -0.60
N ILE A 82 -7.99 -18.01 -1.05
CA ILE A 82 -7.23 -17.98 -2.32
C ILE A 82 -8.17 -17.73 -3.51
N GLY A 83 -9.34 -18.36 -3.53
CA GLY A 83 -10.33 -18.16 -4.58
C GLY A 83 -10.82 -16.70 -4.67
N ILE A 84 -11.18 -16.10 -3.53
CA ILE A 84 -11.63 -14.70 -3.47
C ILE A 84 -10.46 -13.76 -3.76
N GLU A 85 -9.25 -14.07 -3.31
CA GLU A 85 -8.06 -13.26 -3.56
C GLU A 85 -7.75 -13.22 -5.06
N LEU A 86 -7.71 -14.37 -5.74
CA LEU A 86 -7.52 -14.45 -7.18
C LEU A 86 -8.61 -13.69 -7.94
N LEU A 87 -9.87 -13.86 -7.55
CA LEU A 87 -10.99 -13.11 -8.14
C LEU A 87 -10.81 -11.60 -7.94
N SER A 88 -10.40 -11.16 -6.75
CA SER A 88 -10.18 -9.74 -6.45
C SER A 88 -9.06 -9.15 -7.28
N VAL A 89 -8.00 -9.92 -7.53
CA VAL A 89 -6.87 -9.49 -8.35
C VAL A 89 -7.28 -9.34 -9.81
N VAL A 90 -8.06 -10.29 -10.35
CA VAL A 90 -8.49 -10.31 -11.75
C VAL A 90 -9.61 -9.28 -12.02
N VAL A 91 -10.66 -9.25 -11.18
CA VAL A 91 -11.86 -8.43 -11.42
C VAL A 91 -11.68 -7.01 -10.94
N LEU A 92 -11.11 -6.83 -9.74
CA LEU A 92 -11.06 -5.52 -9.10
C LEU A 92 -9.76 -4.76 -9.39
N PHE A 93 -8.88 -5.29 -10.25
CA PHE A 93 -7.58 -4.69 -10.59
C PHE A 93 -6.84 -4.13 -9.35
N PHE A 94 -6.82 -4.91 -8.26
CA PHE A 94 -6.22 -4.51 -6.98
C PHE A 94 -6.82 -3.23 -6.37
N THR A 95 -8.13 -3.04 -6.46
CA THR A 95 -8.81 -1.93 -5.76
C THR A 95 -8.73 -2.14 -4.24
N SER A 96 -7.87 -1.36 -3.58
CA SER A 96 -7.81 -0.92 -2.15
C SER A 96 -8.23 -1.85 -1.00
N LEU A 97 -8.53 -3.12 -1.21
CA LEU A 97 -9.28 -3.93 -0.26
C LEU A 97 -8.72 -5.33 0.06
N PRO A 98 -7.39 -5.56 0.19
CA PRO A 98 -6.88 -6.84 0.68
C PRO A 98 -7.50 -7.27 2.01
N ILE A 99 -7.76 -6.30 2.90
CA ILE A 99 -8.40 -6.53 4.21
C ILE A 99 -9.85 -6.99 4.05
N THR A 100 -10.57 -6.56 3.00
CA THR A 100 -11.95 -7.01 2.79
C THR A 100 -12.01 -8.40 2.20
N VAL A 101 -11.00 -8.83 1.45
CA VAL A 101 -10.89 -10.21 0.96
C VAL A 101 -10.82 -11.18 2.13
N ILE A 102 -9.97 -10.88 3.13
CA ILE A 102 -9.84 -11.68 4.35
C ILE A 102 -11.13 -11.64 5.18
N ALA A 103 -11.71 -10.46 5.39
CA ALA A 103 -12.96 -10.33 6.14
C ALA A 103 -14.11 -11.09 5.44
N ALA A 104 -14.23 -10.97 4.12
CA ALA A 104 -15.25 -11.66 3.34
C ALA A 104 -15.05 -13.18 3.38
N SER A 105 -13.82 -13.68 3.19
CA SER A 105 -13.56 -15.13 3.25
C SER A 105 -13.84 -15.70 4.65
N ALA A 106 -13.50 -14.95 5.70
CA ALA A 106 -13.79 -15.32 7.08
C ALA A 106 -15.29 -15.36 7.36
N VAL A 107 -16.03 -14.33 6.97
CA VAL A 107 -17.50 -14.27 7.13
C VAL A 107 -18.15 -15.42 6.35
N ILE A 108 -17.81 -15.62 5.08
CA ILE A 108 -18.36 -16.69 4.24
C ILE A 108 -18.19 -18.06 4.88
N VAL A 109 -17.00 -18.40 5.38
CA VAL A 109 -16.76 -19.71 6.00
C VAL A 109 -17.48 -19.85 7.36
N SER A 110 -17.69 -18.74 8.07
CA SER A 110 -18.39 -18.74 9.36
C SER A 110 -19.91 -18.78 9.27
N THR A 111 -20.50 -18.29 8.17
CA THR A 111 -21.97 -18.17 8.02
C THR A 111 -22.57 -19.12 7.00
N LEU A 112 -21.85 -19.40 5.90
CA LEU A 112 -22.36 -20.23 4.83
C LEU A 112 -21.85 -21.65 4.99
N THR A 113 -22.78 -22.60 4.97
CA THR A 113 -22.45 -24.01 4.76
C THR A 113 -22.00 -24.17 3.32
N ILE A 114 -20.71 -23.95 3.09
CA ILE A 114 -20.07 -24.22 1.80
C ILE A 114 -20.19 -25.72 1.56
N PRO A 115 -20.97 -26.15 0.55
CA PRO A 115 -21.15 -27.56 0.28
C PRO A 115 -19.83 -28.16 -0.20
N ASN A 116 -19.57 -29.41 0.16
CA ASN A 116 -18.32 -30.10 -0.18
C ASN A 116 -18.14 -30.31 -1.70
N ASN A 117 -19.17 -30.02 -2.51
CA ASN A 117 -19.17 -30.15 -3.96
C ASN A 117 -19.04 -28.80 -4.73
N LEU A 118 -18.87 -27.65 -4.04
CA LEU A 118 -19.00 -26.31 -4.64
C LEU A 118 -18.12 -26.09 -5.87
N PHE A 119 -16.97 -26.75 -5.95
CA PHE A 119 -16.02 -26.56 -7.06
C PHE A 119 -16.15 -27.60 -8.19
N GLY A 120 -17.13 -28.51 -8.14
CA GLY A 120 -17.38 -29.52 -9.19
C GLY A 120 -16.30 -30.62 -9.31
N PHE A 121 -15.11 -30.41 -8.77
CA PHE A 121 -13.98 -31.33 -8.82
C PHE A 121 -14.18 -32.55 -7.90
N SER A 122 -14.14 -33.77 -8.45
CA SER A 122 -14.32 -35.01 -7.68
C SER A 122 -13.24 -35.23 -6.61
N TRP A 123 -12.01 -34.80 -6.85
CA TRP A 123 -10.90 -34.85 -5.89
C TRP A 123 -11.12 -33.95 -4.67
N LEU A 124 -11.89 -32.86 -4.83
CA LEU A 124 -12.23 -31.97 -3.73
C LEU A 124 -13.35 -32.54 -2.83
N LYS A 125 -14.20 -33.42 -3.39
CA LYS A 125 -15.36 -34.03 -2.71
C LYS A 125 -14.98 -35.03 -1.63
N SER A 126 -13.93 -35.82 -1.84
CA SER A 126 -13.49 -36.88 -0.91
C SER A 126 -12.59 -36.36 0.22
N GLY A 127 -11.86 -35.27 0.02
CA GLY A 127 -10.92 -34.72 1.02
C GLY A 127 -11.48 -33.62 1.93
N LEU A 128 -12.49 -32.85 1.49
CA LEU A 128 -13.14 -31.83 2.32
C LEU A 128 -14.28 -32.39 3.19
N GLY A 129 -14.51 -33.71 3.15
CA GLY A 129 -15.80 -34.31 3.48
C GLY A 129 -16.13 -34.58 4.94
N THR A 130 -15.15 -34.83 5.82
CA THR A 130 -15.48 -35.51 7.10
C THR A 130 -14.64 -35.13 8.33
N SER A 131 -13.66 -34.24 8.23
CA SER A 131 -12.84 -33.82 9.40
C SER A 131 -12.33 -32.37 9.36
N LEU A 132 -13.04 -31.47 8.68
CA LEU A 132 -12.71 -30.04 8.74
C LEU A 132 -13.31 -29.42 9.99
N THR A 133 -12.52 -29.45 11.05
CA THR A 133 -12.74 -28.60 12.22
C THR A 133 -13.03 -27.17 11.75
N ALA A 134 -14.14 -26.60 12.23
CA ALA A 134 -14.47 -25.22 11.98
C ALA A 134 -13.30 -24.34 12.46
N VAL A 135 -12.90 -23.35 11.67
CA VAL A 135 -11.87 -22.42 12.13
C VAL A 135 -12.46 -21.63 13.29
N PRO A 136 -11.81 -21.59 14.45
CA PRO A 136 -12.26 -20.74 15.54
C PRO A 136 -12.35 -19.30 15.06
N ALA A 137 -13.50 -18.64 15.26
CA ALA A 137 -13.68 -17.27 14.81
C ALA A 137 -12.68 -16.30 15.45
N ALA A 138 -12.16 -16.64 16.64
CA ALA A 138 -11.02 -15.99 17.28
C ALA A 138 -9.76 -15.98 16.38
N ASN A 139 -9.42 -17.09 15.74
CA ASN A 139 -8.24 -17.19 14.87
C ASN A 139 -8.41 -16.34 13.60
N LEU A 140 -9.61 -16.34 13.02
CA LEU A 140 -9.93 -15.50 11.85
C LEU A 140 -9.90 -13.99 12.20
N THR A 141 -10.43 -13.63 13.37
CA THR A 141 -10.37 -12.25 13.88
C THR A 141 -8.92 -11.84 14.14
N ALA A 142 -8.12 -12.72 14.75
CA ALA A 142 -6.69 -12.48 14.99
C ALA A 142 -5.92 -12.30 13.68
N LEU A 143 -6.16 -13.16 12.68
CA LEU A 143 -5.53 -13.01 11.36
C LEU A 143 -5.87 -11.68 10.70
N LEU A 144 -7.17 -11.32 10.63
CA LEU A 144 -7.59 -10.04 10.06
C LEU A 144 -6.90 -8.87 10.76
N SER A 145 -6.82 -8.93 12.09
CA SER A 145 -6.21 -7.89 12.91
C SER A 145 -4.69 -7.78 12.69
N ILE A 146 -3.99 -8.91 12.63
CA ILE A 146 -2.57 -8.98 12.26
C ILE A 146 -2.36 -8.35 10.88
N VAL A 147 -3.20 -8.67 9.89
CA VAL A 147 -3.06 -8.12 8.55
C VAL A 147 -3.33 -6.61 8.51
N VAL A 148 -4.32 -6.12 9.28
CA VAL A 148 -4.57 -4.68 9.42
C VAL A 148 -3.33 -3.97 10.02
N ILE A 149 -2.69 -4.56 11.04
CA ILE A 149 -1.45 -4.04 11.64
C ILE A 149 -0.30 -4.06 10.61
N LEU A 150 -0.10 -5.17 9.92
CA LEU A 150 0.97 -5.29 8.92
C LEU A 150 0.77 -4.30 7.76
N ASN A 151 -0.48 -4.07 7.34
CA ASN A 151 -0.80 -3.06 6.34
C ASN A 151 -0.54 -1.64 6.86
N ALA A 152 -0.88 -1.36 8.12
CA ALA A 152 -0.57 -0.09 8.76
C ALA A 152 0.94 0.17 8.80
N LEU A 153 1.73 -0.83 9.21
CA LEU A 153 3.20 -0.75 9.23
C LEU A 153 3.80 -0.58 7.84
N TYR A 154 3.25 -1.28 6.83
CA TYR A 154 3.63 -1.10 5.45
C TYR A 154 3.42 0.35 4.99
N VAL A 155 2.20 0.89 5.16
CA VAL A 155 1.90 2.28 4.78
C VAL A 155 2.73 3.28 5.58
N LYS A 156 3.00 3.04 6.87
CA LYS A 156 3.87 3.91 7.68
C LYS A 156 5.30 4.00 7.12
N ARG A 157 5.82 2.86 6.66
CA ARG A 157 7.23 2.73 6.25
C ARG A 157 7.49 3.35 4.87
N VAL A 158 6.56 3.17 3.93
CA VAL A 158 6.79 3.58 2.53
C VAL A 158 5.87 4.71 2.07
N GLY A 159 4.70 4.87 2.70
CA GLY A 159 3.71 5.87 2.32
C GLY A 159 4.23 7.31 2.47
N GLY A 160 4.09 8.09 1.40
CA GLY A 160 4.49 9.50 1.40
C GLY A 160 5.99 9.74 1.23
N THR A 161 6.79 8.71 0.93
CA THR A 161 8.24 8.86 0.69
C THR A 161 8.53 9.37 -0.72
N TYR A 162 7.70 9.00 -1.70
CA TYR A 162 7.87 9.35 -3.11
C TYR A 162 6.66 10.14 -3.60
N GLU A 163 6.88 11.43 -3.84
CA GLU A 163 5.83 12.36 -4.23
C GLU A 163 5.78 12.51 -5.76
N SER A 164 4.90 11.73 -6.40
CA SER A 164 4.67 11.79 -7.84
C SER A 164 3.33 12.47 -8.14
N PRO A 165 3.32 13.71 -8.66
CA PRO A 165 2.09 14.45 -8.91
C PRO A 165 1.30 13.86 -10.08
N ILE A 166 -0.02 14.01 -9.98
CA ILE A 166 -0.99 13.81 -11.05
C ILE A 166 -1.66 15.15 -11.28
N ILE A 167 -1.54 15.68 -12.50
CA ILE A 167 -2.20 16.93 -12.88
C ILE A 167 -3.65 16.64 -13.26
N ASP A 168 -4.55 17.45 -12.73
CA ASP A 168 -5.97 17.48 -13.03
C ASP A 168 -6.41 18.94 -13.17
N ARG A 169 -7.70 19.20 -13.41
CA ARG A 169 -8.26 20.55 -13.40
C ARG A 169 -9.35 20.68 -12.34
N ASN A 170 -9.44 21.84 -11.70
CA ASN A 170 -10.55 22.13 -10.80
C ASN A 170 -11.77 22.69 -11.55
N LYS A 171 -12.85 23.02 -10.82
CA LYS A 171 -14.08 23.59 -11.40
C LYS A 171 -13.84 24.93 -12.13
N ARG A 172 -12.77 25.65 -11.78
CA ARG A 172 -12.36 26.93 -12.40
C ARG A 172 -11.41 26.73 -13.59
N ASN A 173 -11.24 25.49 -14.06
CA ASN A 173 -10.34 25.11 -15.14
C ASN A 173 -8.84 25.40 -14.88
N THR A 174 -8.47 25.66 -13.62
CA THR A 174 -7.06 25.84 -13.21
C THR A 174 -6.40 24.49 -13.00
N LYS A 175 -5.12 24.35 -13.37
CA LYS A 175 -4.35 23.13 -13.16
C LYS A 175 -4.16 22.89 -11.66
N ILE A 176 -4.42 21.66 -11.22
CA ILE A 176 -4.22 21.22 -9.83
C ILE A 176 -3.37 19.94 -9.78
N ALA A 177 -2.52 19.83 -8.77
CA ALA A 177 -1.74 18.63 -8.50
C ALA A 177 -2.39 17.79 -7.41
N LYS A 178 -2.41 16.47 -7.58
CA LYS A 178 -2.89 15.49 -6.60
C LYS A 178 -1.85 14.40 -6.44
N TYR A 179 -1.72 13.86 -5.24
CA TYR A 179 -0.73 12.83 -4.92
C TYR A 179 -1.41 11.52 -4.63
N ARG A 180 -0.92 10.44 -5.23
CA ARG A 180 -1.54 9.12 -5.12
C ARG A 180 -0.54 8.10 -4.59
N PHE A 181 -0.89 7.48 -3.47
CA PHE A 181 -0.29 6.24 -3.03
C PHE A 181 -1.08 5.07 -3.63
N ASN A 182 -0.42 4.19 -4.37
CA ASN A 182 -1.06 3.07 -5.05
C ASN A 182 -0.11 1.88 -5.14
N GLU A 183 0.42 1.46 -4.00
CA GLU A 183 1.37 0.35 -3.93
C GLU A 183 0.75 -0.86 -3.23
N SER A 184 1.29 -2.04 -3.52
CA SER A 184 0.96 -3.30 -2.86
C SER A 184 2.18 -4.18 -2.72
N ALA A 185 2.15 -5.04 -1.71
CA ALA A 185 3.11 -6.12 -1.52
C ALA A 185 2.37 -7.42 -1.27
N VAL A 186 2.98 -8.55 -1.60
CA VAL A 186 2.53 -9.88 -1.16
C VAL A 186 3.51 -10.35 -0.12
N ILE A 187 3.03 -10.81 1.03
CA ILE A 187 3.87 -11.36 2.09
C ILE A 187 3.60 -12.88 2.21
N PRO A 188 4.64 -13.73 2.28
CA PRO A 188 4.47 -15.14 2.59
C PRO A 188 4.27 -15.31 4.10
N MET A 189 3.07 -15.68 4.53
CA MET A 189 2.79 -15.98 5.94
C MET A 189 2.64 -17.49 6.13
N LEU A 190 3.54 -18.10 6.91
CA LEU A 190 3.36 -19.49 7.34
C LEU A 190 2.20 -19.61 8.34
N ILE A 191 1.30 -20.55 8.08
CA ILE A 191 0.20 -20.93 8.96
C ILE A 191 0.18 -22.44 9.17
N VAL A 192 -0.34 -22.87 10.32
CA VAL A 192 -0.54 -24.28 10.65
C VAL A 192 -1.94 -24.70 10.25
N LEU A 193 -2.03 -25.82 9.53
CA LEU A 193 -3.29 -26.46 9.16
C LEU A 193 -3.33 -27.87 9.79
N PRO A 194 -4.41 -28.25 10.48
CA PRO A 194 -4.59 -29.62 10.94
C PRO A 194 -4.97 -30.53 9.77
N GLY A 195 -4.50 -31.77 9.83
CA GLY A 195 -4.75 -32.82 8.84
C GLY A 195 -3.66 -32.98 7.78
N ASP A 196 -3.93 -33.87 6.84
CA ASP A 196 -3.03 -34.32 5.78
C ASP A 196 -3.58 -34.03 4.37
N TRP A 197 -4.60 -33.18 4.26
CA TRP A 197 -5.31 -32.90 3.00
C TRP A 197 -4.37 -32.55 1.83
N PHE A 198 -3.34 -31.74 2.07
CA PHE A 198 -2.35 -31.42 1.03
C PHE A 198 -1.48 -32.63 0.67
N ALA A 199 -1.07 -33.43 1.66
CA ALA A 199 -0.20 -34.57 1.43
C ALA A 199 -0.92 -35.76 0.75
N SER A 200 -2.22 -35.91 0.97
CA SER A 200 -3.02 -36.92 0.27
C SER A 200 -3.20 -36.62 -1.22
N HIS A 201 -2.99 -35.37 -1.65
CA HIS A 201 -3.07 -34.96 -3.06
C HIS A 201 -1.70 -34.62 -3.67
N ILE A 202 -0.72 -34.26 -2.82
CA ILE A 202 0.60 -33.80 -3.21
C ILE A 202 1.62 -34.53 -2.32
N SER A 203 2.15 -35.64 -2.81
CA SER A 203 3.01 -36.57 -2.05
C SER A 203 4.27 -35.92 -1.45
N PHE A 204 4.76 -34.83 -2.05
CA PHE A 204 5.94 -34.10 -1.57
C PHE A 204 5.66 -33.07 -0.47
N TRP A 205 4.39 -32.87 -0.09
CA TRP A 205 4.00 -31.84 0.87
C TRP A 205 4.50 -32.17 2.30
N PRO A 206 5.06 -31.21 3.05
CA PRO A 206 5.57 -31.45 4.40
C PRO A 206 4.43 -31.67 5.41
N VAL A 207 4.52 -32.77 6.15
CA VAL A 207 3.58 -33.15 7.20
C VAL A 207 4.35 -33.45 8.48
N PHE A 208 3.78 -33.06 9.61
CA PHE A 208 4.33 -33.21 10.94
C PHE A 208 3.31 -33.92 11.82
N ASN A 209 3.75 -34.94 12.57
CA ASN A 209 2.90 -35.63 13.53
C ASN A 209 3.29 -35.16 14.93
N TYR A 210 2.32 -34.66 15.69
CA TYR A 210 2.52 -34.23 17.07
C TYR A 210 1.36 -34.73 17.93
N SER A 211 1.67 -35.46 18.99
CA SER A 211 0.69 -36.03 19.94
C SER A 211 -0.45 -36.81 19.26
N GLY A 212 -0.15 -37.58 18.21
CA GLY A 212 -1.15 -38.37 17.47
C GLY A 212 -2.00 -37.57 16.49
N HIS A 213 -1.80 -36.25 16.38
CA HIS A 213 -2.43 -35.40 15.37
C HIS A 213 -1.46 -35.03 14.26
N THR A 214 -2.00 -35.01 13.05
CA THR A 214 -1.26 -34.64 11.84
C THR A 214 -1.44 -33.15 11.56
N TYR A 215 -0.34 -32.45 11.27
CA TYR A 215 -0.32 -31.04 10.92
C TYR A 215 0.49 -30.81 9.65
N THR A 216 0.12 -29.78 8.91
CA THR A 216 0.86 -29.30 7.77
C THR A 216 1.08 -27.80 7.85
N LEU A 217 2.19 -27.34 7.27
CA LEU A 217 2.44 -25.92 7.07
C LEU A 217 1.94 -25.49 5.69
N PHE A 218 1.45 -24.25 5.60
CA PHE A 218 1.07 -23.62 4.35
C PHE A 218 1.60 -22.19 4.32
N ILE A 219 2.14 -21.75 3.18
CA ILE A 219 2.50 -20.34 2.96
C ILE A 219 1.30 -19.65 2.35
N LEU A 220 0.62 -18.85 3.16
CA LEU A 220 -0.47 -17.98 2.74
C LEU A 220 0.09 -16.74 2.03
N PRO A 221 -0.20 -16.52 0.74
CA PRO A 221 0.14 -15.27 0.07
C PRO A 221 -0.81 -14.18 0.59
N LEU A 222 -0.35 -13.33 1.50
CA LEU A 222 -1.16 -12.24 2.01
C LEU A 222 -0.88 -10.97 1.23
N LEU A 223 -1.90 -10.44 0.56
CA LEU A 223 -1.82 -9.15 -0.09
C LEU A 223 -1.91 -8.02 0.96
N LEU A 224 -0.96 -7.10 0.92
CA LEU A 224 -0.97 -5.81 1.61
C LEU A 224 -1.01 -4.69 0.57
N GLY A 225 -1.60 -3.55 0.91
CA GLY A 225 -1.62 -2.43 -0.01
C GLY A 225 -2.67 -1.38 0.32
N LEU A 226 -2.49 -0.22 -0.30
CA LEU A 226 -3.43 0.89 -0.21
C LEU A 226 -3.45 1.64 -1.53
N ARG A 227 -4.65 2.03 -1.95
CA ARG A 227 -4.85 3.00 -3.02
C ARG A 227 -5.58 4.21 -2.45
N LEU A 228 -4.84 5.28 -2.18
CA LEU A 228 -5.37 6.53 -1.63
C LEU A 228 -4.83 7.71 -2.44
N THR A 229 -5.71 8.64 -2.80
CA THR A 229 -5.32 9.90 -3.45
C THR A 229 -5.59 11.04 -2.47
N VAL A 230 -4.56 11.80 -2.15
CA VAL A 230 -4.59 13.01 -1.32
C VAL A 230 -4.59 14.21 -2.27
N LYS A 231 -5.60 15.08 -2.12
CA LYS A 231 -5.81 16.21 -3.02
C LYS A 231 -5.38 17.53 -2.40
N ARG A 232 -5.54 17.68 -1.08
CA ARG A 232 -5.45 18.98 -0.40
C ARG A 232 -4.54 18.92 0.83
N GLY A 233 -4.60 17.84 1.60
CA GLY A 233 -3.73 17.63 2.75
C GLY A 233 -2.26 17.43 2.38
N GLU A 234 -1.40 17.39 3.39
CA GLU A 234 -0.02 16.95 3.21
C GLU A 234 -0.03 15.44 2.89
N PHE A 235 0.68 15.03 1.84
CA PHE A 235 0.61 13.65 1.36
C PHE A 235 1.11 12.65 2.41
N LYS A 236 2.28 12.92 3.00
CA LYS A 236 2.91 12.07 4.01
C LYS A 236 2.12 12.03 5.32
N GLU A 237 1.63 13.18 5.80
CA GLU A 237 0.86 13.25 7.03
C GLU A 237 -0.47 12.50 6.91
N THR A 238 -1.16 12.65 5.78
CA THR A 238 -2.45 11.98 5.54
C THR A 238 -2.30 10.45 5.57
N LEU A 239 -1.22 9.92 4.97
CA LEU A 239 -0.91 8.49 5.00
C LEU A 239 -0.46 8.01 6.39
N ALA A 240 0.28 8.84 7.13
CA ALA A 240 0.67 8.55 8.51
C ALA A 240 -0.55 8.50 9.45
N LEU A 241 -1.52 9.39 9.26
CA LEU A 241 -2.79 9.40 9.99
C LEU A 241 -3.60 8.13 9.69
N PHE A 242 -3.74 7.76 8.41
CA PHE A 242 -4.39 6.51 8.02
C PHE A 242 -3.72 5.32 8.71
N SER A 243 -2.39 5.23 8.64
CA SER A 243 -1.60 4.16 9.25
C SER A 243 -1.80 4.10 10.77
N ARG A 244 -1.71 5.23 11.47
CA ARG A 244 -1.90 5.29 12.93
C ARG A 244 -3.26 4.78 13.34
N ASN A 245 -4.32 5.23 12.66
CA ASN A 245 -5.68 4.78 12.94
C ASN A 245 -5.84 3.29 12.64
N SER A 246 -5.31 2.80 11.52
CA SER A 246 -5.33 1.37 11.19
C SER A 246 -4.56 0.52 12.21
N MET A 247 -3.45 1.03 12.77
CA MET A 247 -2.73 0.36 13.85
C MET A 247 -3.63 0.17 15.08
N ILE A 248 -4.34 1.23 15.49
CA ILE A 248 -5.28 1.19 16.63
C ILE A 248 -6.41 0.19 16.35
N ILE A 249 -6.99 0.21 15.14
CA ILE A 249 -8.04 -0.73 14.72
C ILE A 249 -7.56 -2.17 14.84
N GLY A 250 -6.34 -2.45 14.36
CA GLY A 250 -5.75 -3.78 14.45
C GLY A 250 -5.49 -4.22 15.90
N LEU A 251 -5.05 -3.31 16.78
CA LEU A 251 -4.87 -3.61 18.20
C LEU A 251 -6.21 -3.91 18.90
N ILE A 252 -7.24 -3.13 18.62
CA ILE A 252 -8.61 -3.39 19.10
C ILE A 252 -9.09 -4.76 18.58
N GLY A 253 -8.79 -5.09 17.33
CA GLY A 253 -9.11 -6.38 16.73
C GLY A 253 -8.37 -7.57 17.39
N LEU A 254 -7.13 -7.40 17.83
CA LEU A 254 -6.43 -8.44 18.60
C LEU A 254 -7.07 -8.67 19.97
N ILE A 255 -7.46 -7.59 20.66
CA ILE A 255 -8.18 -7.70 21.93
C ILE A 255 -9.52 -8.41 21.70
N SER A 256 -10.26 -8.03 20.66
CA SER A 256 -11.54 -8.68 20.34
C SER A 256 -11.35 -10.15 19.98
N ALA A 257 -10.27 -10.54 19.29
CA ALA A 257 -9.95 -11.94 19.02
C ALA A 257 -9.76 -12.78 20.29
N VAL A 258 -9.09 -12.22 21.31
CA VAL A 258 -8.95 -12.88 22.62
C VAL A 258 -10.31 -13.04 23.29
N VAL A 259 -11.16 -12.00 23.28
CA VAL A 259 -12.51 -12.07 23.84
C VAL A 259 -13.35 -13.14 23.12
N THR A 260 -13.29 -13.22 21.78
CA THR A 260 -13.99 -14.23 20.98
C THR A 260 -13.59 -15.65 21.35
N LYS A 261 -12.36 -15.87 21.81
CA LYS A 261 -11.90 -17.19 22.27
C LYS A 261 -12.66 -17.66 23.52
N PHE A 262 -13.01 -16.74 24.42
CA PHE A 262 -13.76 -17.03 25.65
C PHE A 262 -15.27 -16.91 25.47
N VAL A 263 -15.73 -16.17 24.46
CA VAL A 263 -17.16 -15.96 24.17
C VAL A 263 -17.47 -16.40 22.72
N PRO A 264 -17.61 -17.71 22.45
CA PRO A 264 -17.84 -18.22 21.10
C PRO A 264 -19.12 -17.71 20.43
N VAL A 265 -20.11 -17.27 21.22
CA VAL A 265 -21.37 -16.67 20.73
C VAL A 265 -21.13 -15.45 19.84
N LEU A 266 -19.99 -14.74 20.02
CA LEU A 266 -19.63 -13.61 19.17
C LEU A 266 -19.36 -14.02 17.70
N SER A 267 -18.96 -15.26 17.44
CA SER A 267 -18.75 -15.80 16.09
C SER A 267 -18.05 -14.78 15.16
N PHE A 268 -18.71 -14.34 14.08
CA PHE A 268 -18.17 -13.43 13.07
C PHE A 268 -18.35 -11.93 13.36
N TYR A 269 -19.08 -11.52 14.41
CA TYR A 269 -19.30 -10.09 14.69
C TYR A 269 -18.01 -9.28 14.89
N PRO A 270 -16.97 -9.80 15.58
CA PRO A 270 -15.69 -9.09 15.71
C PRO A 270 -14.96 -8.87 14.39
N ILE A 271 -15.09 -9.81 13.44
CA ILE A 271 -14.54 -9.67 12.08
C ILE A 271 -15.21 -8.50 11.37
N LEU A 272 -16.55 -8.44 11.42
CA LEU A 272 -17.32 -7.34 10.83
C LEU A 272 -16.99 -6.00 11.47
N LEU A 273 -16.83 -5.95 12.80
CA LEU A 273 -16.45 -4.74 13.52
C LEU A 273 -15.09 -4.20 13.04
N VAL A 274 -14.05 -5.04 13.03
CA VAL A 274 -12.70 -4.65 12.60
C VAL A 274 -12.69 -4.19 11.14
N TRP A 275 -13.37 -4.94 10.27
CA TRP A 275 -13.54 -4.58 8.87
C TRP A 275 -14.27 -3.24 8.70
N PHE A 276 -15.37 -3.04 9.42
CA PHE A 276 -16.16 -1.80 9.37
C PHE A 276 -15.34 -0.61 9.85
N MET A 277 -14.62 -0.73 10.98
CA MET A 277 -13.73 0.32 11.46
C MET A 277 -12.66 0.68 10.43
N TYR A 278 -12.09 -0.30 9.74
CA TYR A 278 -11.11 -0.07 8.67
C TYR A 278 -11.70 0.70 7.49
N VAL A 279 -12.90 0.33 7.03
CA VAL A 279 -13.61 1.02 5.93
C VAL A 279 -14.01 2.44 6.34
N VAL A 280 -14.51 2.62 7.56
CA VAL A 280 -14.81 3.95 8.12
C VAL A 280 -13.55 4.80 8.19
N ASN A 281 -12.41 4.26 8.60
CA ASN A 281 -11.14 5.00 8.59
C ASN A 281 -10.76 5.48 7.17
N LEU A 282 -10.86 4.62 6.16
CA LEU A 282 -10.64 5.02 4.76
C LEU A 282 -11.56 6.17 4.34
N TYR A 283 -12.84 6.09 4.72
CA TYR A 283 -13.83 7.12 4.42
C TYR A 283 -13.54 8.44 5.14
N VAL A 284 -13.26 8.40 6.45
CA VAL A 284 -12.95 9.58 7.27
C VAL A 284 -11.69 10.28 6.77
N ILE A 285 -10.64 9.54 6.40
CA ILE A 285 -9.43 10.14 5.83
C ILE A 285 -9.74 10.90 4.55
N LYS A 286 -10.57 10.33 3.66
CA LYS A 286 -11.00 10.98 2.42
C LYS A 286 -11.87 12.22 2.68
N LEU A 287 -12.74 12.17 3.70
CA LEU A 287 -13.53 13.33 4.10
C LEU A 287 -12.65 14.46 4.65
N LYS A 288 -11.71 14.13 5.55
CA LYS A 288 -10.78 15.11 6.13
C LYS A 288 -9.96 15.80 5.04
N ASP A 289 -9.43 15.06 4.07
CA ASP A 289 -8.70 15.65 2.92
C ASP A 289 -9.58 16.63 2.12
N ASN A 290 -10.86 16.32 1.88
CA ASN A 290 -11.75 17.22 1.15
C ASN A 290 -12.16 18.48 1.95
N GLN A 291 -12.06 18.46 3.29
CA GLN A 291 -12.42 19.60 4.15
C GLN A 291 -11.30 20.63 4.31
N ILE A 292 -10.06 20.29 3.92
CA ILE A 292 -8.93 21.21 4.00
C ILE A 292 -9.12 22.33 2.97
N ASP A 293 -8.94 23.58 3.39
CA ASP A 293 -9.01 24.77 2.54
C ASP A 293 -7.64 25.08 1.93
N PHE A 294 -7.16 24.16 1.10
CA PHE A 294 -5.92 24.30 0.37
C PHE A 294 -6.02 23.52 -0.94
N GLU A 295 -5.57 24.11 -2.04
CA GLU A 295 -5.40 23.39 -3.30
C GLU A 295 -3.97 23.60 -3.78
N TYR A 296 -3.30 22.51 -4.19
CA TYR A 296 -2.09 22.60 -5.00
C TYR A 296 -2.54 23.03 -6.40
N SER A 297 -2.89 24.29 -6.57
CA SER A 297 -3.29 24.87 -7.85
C SER A 297 -2.19 25.74 -8.42
N GLU A 298 -2.22 25.97 -9.72
CA GLU A 298 -1.49 27.07 -10.31
C GLU A 298 -1.85 28.40 -9.61
N VAL A 299 -0.88 29.30 -9.49
CA VAL A 299 -1.02 30.59 -8.80
C VAL A 299 -0.69 31.71 -9.78
N MET A 300 -1.27 32.89 -9.54
CA MET A 300 -1.04 34.08 -10.38
C MET A 300 0.21 34.86 -9.97
N ASP A 301 0.61 34.76 -8.70
CA ASP A 301 1.76 35.45 -8.11
C ASP A 301 2.76 34.40 -7.64
N GLY A 302 3.85 34.23 -8.39
CA GLY A 302 4.87 33.22 -8.15
C GLY A 302 4.70 31.93 -8.95
N VAL A 303 5.55 30.95 -8.65
CA VAL A 303 5.56 29.63 -9.29
C VAL A 303 5.43 28.53 -8.23
N ARG A 304 4.37 27.73 -8.31
CA ARG A 304 4.12 26.66 -7.33
C ARG A 304 4.99 25.43 -7.60
N VAL A 305 5.66 24.95 -6.56
CA VAL A 305 6.42 23.70 -6.54
C VAL A 305 5.47 22.52 -6.35
N ILE A 306 5.45 21.60 -7.30
CA ILE A 306 4.62 20.37 -7.27
C ILE A 306 5.43 19.08 -7.32
N GLY A 307 6.76 19.21 -7.35
CA GLY A 307 7.68 18.10 -7.26
C GLY A 307 9.11 18.59 -7.10
N ILE A 308 9.92 17.79 -6.42
CA ILE A 308 11.34 18.08 -6.19
C ILE A 308 12.09 16.81 -6.55
N LYS A 309 13.00 16.89 -7.52
CA LYS A 309 13.85 15.76 -7.91
C LYS A 309 14.87 15.50 -6.79
N PRO A 310 14.98 14.26 -6.26
CA PRO A 310 16.01 13.93 -5.28
C PRO A 310 17.42 14.16 -5.80
N GLU A 311 18.38 14.34 -4.89
CA GLU A 311 19.81 14.50 -5.22
C GLU A 311 20.10 15.70 -6.15
N THR A 312 19.26 16.74 -6.08
CA THR A 312 19.41 17.99 -6.84
C THR A 312 19.66 19.18 -5.92
N PRO A 313 20.13 20.34 -6.42
CA PRO A 313 20.27 21.53 -5.59
C PRO A 313 18.94 21.93 -4.91
N ALA A 314 17.79 21.82 -5.59
CA ALA A 314 16.48 22.09 -5.00
C ALA A 314 16.18 21.21 -3.77
N ALA A 315 16.60 19.94 -3.79
CA ALA A 315 16.44 19.04 -2.64
C ALA A 315 17.25 19.47 -1.41
N LYS A 316 18.30 20.29 -1.59
CA LYS A 316 19.10 20.86 -0.50
C LYS A 316 18.50 22.16 0.06
N MET A 317 17.54 22.76 -0.64
CA MET A 317 16.95 24.07 -0.30
C MET A 317 15.79 24.00 0.69
N ASN A 318 15.54 22.83 1.31
CA ASN A 318 14.41 22.61 2.24
C ASN A 318 13.06 23.14 1.70
N LEU A 319 12.88 23.00 0.38
CA LEU A 319 11.62 23.26 -0.29
C LEU A 319 10.64 22.14 0.03
N VAL A 320 9.39 22.49 0.21
CA VAL A 320 8.30 21.55 0.44
C VAL A 320 7.32 21.66 -0.71
N ILE A 321 6.73 20.53 -1.13
CA ILE A 321 5.68 20.55 -2.13
C ILE A 321 4.53 21.46 -1.66
N GLY A 322 4.09 22.34 -2.55
CA GLY A 322 3.07 23.36 -2.27
C GLY A 322 3.64 24.76 -2.03
N ASP A 323 4.93 24.87 -1.74
CA ASP A 323 5.66 26.15 -1.70
C ASP A 323 5.50 26.94 -3.01
N VAL A 324 5.46 28.27 -2.91
CA VAL A 324 5.37 29.19 -4.05
C VAL A 324 6.63 30.05 -4.11
N ILE A 325 7.37 29.95 -5.21
CA ILE A 325 8.57 30.76 -5.45
C ILE A 325 8.15 32.12 -5.97
N LEU A 326 8.52 33.18 -5.27
CA LEU A 326 8.18 34.56 -5.61
C LEU A 326 9.31 35.27 -6.34
N GLU A 327 10.55 35.04 -5.89
CA GLU A 327 11.74 35.68 -6.45
C GLU A 327 12.91 34.69 -6.56
N VAL A 328 13.74 34.89 -7.58
CA VAL A 328 15.01 34.20 -7.80
C VAL A 328 16.11 35.25 -7.89
N ASN A 329 17.10 35.19 -7.01
CA ASN A 329 18.21 36.15 -6.96
C ASN A 329 17.72 37.62 -6.96
N GLY A 330 16.60 37.89 -6.29
CA GLY A 330 15.96 39.22 -6.21
C GLY A 330 15.13 39.62 -7.43
N SER A 331 15.03 38.77 -8.46
CA SER A 331 14.15 38.99 -9.61
C SER A 331 12.80 38.30 -9.39
N PRO A 332 11.65 38.98 -9.53
CA PRO A 332 10.34 38.36 -9.40
C PRO A 332 10.08 37.36 -10.54
N VAL A 333 9.31 36.31 -10.25
CA VAL A 333 8.94 35.27 -11.22
C VAL A 333 7.46 34.93 -11.10
N ALA A 334 6.77 34.74 -12.22
CA ALA A 334 5.33 34.42 -12.25
C ALA A 334 4.97 33.15 -13.03
N ASN A 335 5.92 32.56 -13.78
CA ASN A 335 5.70 31.35 -14.59
C ASN A 335 6.97 30.49 -14.71
N GLU A 336 6.83 29.27 -15.23
CA GLU A 336 7.93 28.30 -15.43
C GLU A 336 9.06 28.93 -16.27
N THR A 337 8.69 29.64 -17.34
CA THR A 337 9.65 30.27 -18.25
C THR A 337 10.51 31.35 -17.57
N GLU A 338 9.90 32.21 -16.76
CA GLU A 338 10.58 33.25 -16.00
C GLU A 338 11.46 32.66 -14.89
N LEU A 339 10.96 31.64 -14.17
CA LEU A 339 11.74 30.89 -13.19
C LEU A 339 13.02 30.33 -13.82
N TYR A 340 12.90 29.67 -14.97
CA TYR A 340 14.04 29.13 -15.69
C TYR A 340 15.04 30.22 -16.10
N ARG A 341 14.53 31.32 -16.67
CA ARG A 341 15.38 32.45 -17.09
C ARG A 341 16.13 33.05 -15.90
N ALA A 342 15.44 33.28 -14.78
CA ALA A 342 16.03 33.91 -13.60
C ALA A 342 17.07 33.01 -12.90
N ILE A 343 16.85 31.69 -12.87
CA ILE A 343 17.86 30.72 -12.39
C ILE A 343 19.09 30.74 -13.32
N SER A 344 18.88 30.82 -14.63
CA SER A 344 19.96 30.78 -15.63
C SER A 344 20.87 32.01 -15.61
N LEU A 345 20.43 33.12 -15.03
CA LEU A 345 21.25 34.33 -14.86
C LEU A 345 22.47 34.09 -13.96
N ASN A 346 22.38 33.15 -13.02
CA ASN A 346 23.51 32.76 -12.17
C ASN A 346 23.67 31.24 -12.14
N SER A 347 24.64 30.73 -12.89
CA SER A 347 24.89 29.30 -13.06
C SER A 347 25.57 28.61 -11.87
N THR A 348 25.98 29.36 -10.85
CA THR A 348 26.75 28.84 -9.70
C THR A 348 26.02 29.01 -8.37
N TYR A 349 24.97 29.83 -8.32
CA TYR A 349 24.28 30.18 -7.09
C TYR A 349 22.81 30.52 -7.35
N CYS A 350 21.93 30.01 -6.50
CA CYS A 350 20.51 30.34 -6.53
C CYS A 350 20.00 30.64 -5.14
N LYS A 351 19.39 31.82 -4.99
CA LYS A 351 18.65 32.25 -3.82
C LYS A 351 17.18 32.41 -4.19
N LEU A 352 16.30 31.74 -3.46
CA LEU A 352 14.86 31.78 -3.66
C LEU A 352 14.18 32.47 -2.49
N LYS A 353 13.23 33.35 -2.79
CA LYS A 353 12.23 33.83 -1.82
C LYS A 353 10.94 33.06 -2.06
N VAL A 354 10.46 32.40 -1.02
CA VAL A 354 9.41 31.38 -1.11
C VAL A 354 8.32 31.68 -0.10
N ARG A 355 7.07 31.49 -0.49
CA ARG A 355 5.90 31.50 0.39
C ARG A 355 5.47 30.07 0.65
N ASP A 356 5.38 29.67 1.91
CA ASP A 356 4.95 28.32 2.28
C ASP A 356 3.41 28.17 2.23
N ARG A 357 2.91 27.01 2.66
CA ARG A 357 1.48 26.70 2.67
C ARG A 357 0.66 27.51 3.70
N ASN A 358 1.34 28.14 4.66
CA ASN A 358 0.74 28.95 5.72
C ASN A 358 0.94 30.46 5.47
N ASP A 359 1.24 30.84 4.21
CA ASP A 359 1.55 32.21 3.79
C ASP A 359 2.77 32.85 4.47
N GLN A 360 3.67 32.03 5.02
CA GLN A 360 4.92 32.52 5.62
C GLN A 360 6.01 32.63 4.57
N LEU A 361 6.75 33.74 4.59
CA LEU A 361 7.89 33.96 3.72
C LEU A 361 9.15 33.34 4.32
N LYS A 362 9.84 32.53 3.52
CA LYS A 362 11.17 32.00 3.82
C LYS A 362 12.13 32.25 2.65
N VAL A 363 13.41 32.36 2.97
CA VAL A 363 14.48 32.48 1.98
C VAL A 363 15.35 31.24 2.08
N THR A 364 15.71 30.68 0.93
CA THR A 364 16.58 29.50 0.85
C THR A 364 17.57 29.65 -0.30
N GLU A 365 18.76 29.10 -0.16
CA GLU A 365 19.84 29.26 -1.12
C GLU A 365 20.69 28.00 -1.25
N THR A 366 21.28 27.81 -2.42
CA THR A 366 22.21 26.72 -2.69
C THR A 366 23.20 27.10 -3.80
N ALA A 367 24.39 26.51 -3.75
CA ALA A 367 25.28 26.49 -4.90
C ALA A 367 24.72 25.56 -5.99
N ILE A 368 24.94 25.94 -7.26
CA ILE A 368 24.65 25.15 -8.46
C ILE A 368 25.96 24.58 -8.98
N PHE A 369 25.96 23.27 -9.23
CA PHE A 369 27.11 22.55 -9.79
C PHE A 369 26.91 22.25 -11.27
N LYS A 370 28.01 22.04 -12.01
CA LYS A 370 28.01 21.81 -13.48
C LYS A 370 27.06 20.70 -13.96
N ASN A 371 26.82 19.68 -13.14
CA ASN A 371 25.93 18.55 -13.46
C ASN A 371 24.52 18.69 -12.87
N SER A 372 24.13 19.90 -12.42
CA SER A 372 22.80 20.12 -11.86
C SER A 372 21.74 20.01 -12.97
N PRO A 373 20.59 19.37 -12.69
CA PRO A 373 19.53 19.28 -13.66
C PRO A 373 18.88 20.63 -13.94
N HIS A 374 18.10 20.67 -15.02
CA HIS A 374 17.25 21.80 -15.39
C HIS A 374 16.40 22.29 -14.21
N GLU A 375 16.21 23.61 -14.08
CA GLU A 375 15.51 24.26 -12.97
C GLU A 375 15.97 23.77 -11.59
N ILE A 376 17.26 23.45 -11.45
CA ILE A 376 17.88 22.92 -10.23
C ILE A 376 17.15 21.71 -9.61
N GLY A 377 16.27 21.03 -10.37
CA GLY A 377 15.47 19.90 -9.93
C GLY A 377 14.04 20.23 -9.45
N ILE A 378 13.57 21.46 -9.59
CA ILE A 378 12.19 21.87 -9.27
C ILE A 378 11.25 21.39 -10.38
N LYS A 379 10.02 20.99 -10.03
CA LYS A 379 8.94 20.68 -10.97
C LYS A 379 7.73 21.55 -10.69
N THR A 380 7.23 22.20 -11.73
CA THR A 380 6.12 23.17 -11.69
C THR A 380 5.06 22.78 -12.72
N TYR A 381 3.98 23.55 -12.81
CA TYR A 381 3.07 23.42 -13.95
C TYR A 381 3.77 23.89 -15.21
N SER A 382 3.72 23.08 -16.27
CA SER A 382 4.35 23.50 -17.52
C SER A 382 3.48 24.47 -18.30
N ASP A 383 4.13 25.48 -18.88
CA ASP A 383 3.50 26.48 -19.77
C ASP A 383 3.07 25.85 -21.12
N TYR A 384 3.67 24.72 -21.50
CA TYR A 384 3.55 24.11 -22.84
C TYR A 384 2.60 22.89 -22.93
N ALA A 385 1.67 22.75 -21.99
CA ALA A 385 0.82 21.55 -21.83
C ALA A 385 -0.63 21.70 -22.30
#